data_AF-A0A447TZX8-F1
#
_entry.id   AF-A0A447TZX8-F1
#
_cell.length_a   1.000
_cell.length_b   1.000
_cell.length_c   1.000
_cell.angle_alpha   90.00
_cell.angle_beta   90.00
_cell.angle_gamma   90.00
#
_symmetry.space_group_name_H-M   'P 1'
#
loop_
_entity.id
_entity.type
_entity.pdbx_description
1 polymer ?
#
loop_
_entity_poly.entity_id
_entity_poly.type
_entity_poly.pdbx_seq_one_letter_code
_entity_poly.pdbx_strand_id
1 'polypeptide(L)'
;MNKKVLTLSAVMASLLFGAHAQAADTRIGVTIYKYDDNFMSVVRKAIEKDGKSAPDVQLLMNDSQNDQSKQNDQIDVLLAKGVKALAINLVDPAAAGTVIEKARGQNVPVVFFNKEPSRKALDSYDKAYYVGTDSKESGVIQGDLIAKHWQANQGWDLNKDGKIQYVLLKGEPGHPDAEARTTYVVKELNAKGIQTEQLALDTAMWDTAQAKDKMDAWLSGPNANKIEVVIANNDAMAMGRGRGAESA
;
A
#
# COMPACT_ATOMS: atom_id res chain seq x y z
N MET A 1 8.26 -23.82 -88.85
CA MET A 1 9.03 -22.61 -89.22
C MET A 1 8.69 -21.52 -88.21
N ASN A 2 9.68 -20.87 -87.57
CA ASN A 2 9.66 -19.50 -86.98
C ASN A 2 8.37 -18.95 -86.30
N LYS A 3 8.36 -18.39 -85.08
CA LYS A 3 9.44 -17.70 -84.33
C LYS A 3 9.15 -17.65 -82.81
N LYS A 4 10.23 -17.31 -82.10
CA LYS A 4 10.45 -16.95 -80.69
C LYS A 4 9.42 -16.01 -80.02
N VAL A 5 9.65 -15.82 -78.70
CA VAL A 5 9.11 -14.84 -77.71
C VAL A 5 8.07 -15.49 -76.78
N LEU A 6 8.07 -15.28 -75.44
CA LEU A 6 8.91 -14.42 -74.57
C LEU A 6 9.72 -15.24 -73.51
N THR A 7 10.50 -14.52 -72.69
CA THR A 7 11.40 -14.94 -71.61
C THR A 7 10.72 -15.13 -70.24
N LEU A 8 11.31 -16.00 -69.42
CA LEU A 8 11.16 -16.09 -67.96
C LEU A 8 11.35 -14.72 -67.27
N SER A 9 10.48 -14.37 -66.32
CA SER A 9 10.68 -13.25 -65.38
C SER A 9 10.31 -13.71 -63.97
N ALA A 10 11.16 -13.41 -62.99
CA ALA A 10 11.12 -14.04 -61.68
C ALA A 10 9.89 -13.65 -60.85
N VAL A 11 9.22 -14.66 -60.27
CA VAL A 11 8.33 -14.45 -59.12
C VAL A 11 9.21 -14.08 -57.93
N MET A 12 9.35 -12.78 -57.69
CA MET A 12 10.03 -12.26 -56.52
C MET A 12 9.13 -12.51 -55.31
N ALA A 13 9.34 -13.65 -54.64
CA ALA A 13 8.70 -13.96 -53.38
C ALA A 13 9.22 -13.00 -52.31
N SER A 14 8.60 -11.83 -52.21
CA SER A 14 8.79 -10.89 -51.12
C SER A 14 8.39 -11.58 -49.83
N LEU A 15 9.39 -12.06 -49.10
CA LEU A 15 9.27 -12.56 -47.75
C LEU A 15 8.61 -11.48 -46.89
N LEU A 16 7.31 -11.64 -46.66
CA LEU A 16 6.58 -10.96 -45.61
C LEU A 16 7.03 -11.53 -44.26
N PHE A 17 8.28 -11.25 -43.88
CA PHE A 17 8.67 -11.12 -42.48
C PHE A 17 7.99 -9.88 -41.91
N GLY A 18 6.66 -9.92 -41.88
CA GLY A 18 5.89 -9.11 -40.96
C GLY A 18 6.28 -9.57 -39.57
N ALA A 19 7.21 -8.83 -38.96
CA ALA A 19 7.50 -8.93 -37.55
C ALA A 19 6.19 -8.72 -36.81
N HIS A 20 5.55 -9.83 -36.44
CA HIS A 20 4.51 -9.83 -35.45
C HIS A 20 5.22 -9.40 -34.18
N ALA A 21 5.16 -8.10 -33.87
CA ALA A 21 5.32 -7.66 -32.50
C ALA A 21 4.28 -8.46 -31.71
N GLN A 22 4.74 -9.44 -30.92
CA GLN A 22 3.88 -10.14 -30.00
C GLN A 22 3.28 -9.07 -29.10
N ALA A 23 2.02 -8.76 -29.32
CA ALA A 23 1.23 -8.08 -28.30
C ALA A 23 1.22 -9.03 -27.12
N ALA A 24 1.60 -8.56 -25.94
CA ALA A 24 1.54 -9.35 -24.72
C ALA A 24 0.11 -9.89 -24.55
N ASP A 25 -0.04 -11.22 -24.65
CA ASP A 25 -1.34 -11.89 -24.71
C ASP A 25 -2.15 -11.73 -23.41
N THR A 26 -1.47 -11.42 -22.29
CA THR A 26 -2.07 -11.23 -20.97
C THR A 26 -1.97 -9.80 -20.49
N ARG A 27 -3.10 -9.06 -20.52
CA ARG A 27 -3.20 -7.75 -19.86
C ARG A 27 -3.63 -7.90 -18.41
N ILE A 28 -2.95 -7.24 -17.47
CA ILE A 28 -3.35 -7.17 -16.06
C ILE A 28 -3.62 -5.71 -15.70
N GLY A 29 -4.80 -5.41 -15.18
CA GLY A 29 -5.14 -4.08 -14.69
C GLY A 29 -4.70 -3.92 -13.24
N VAL A 30 -4.04 -2.80 -12.91
CA VAL A 30 -3.54 -2.54 -11.55
C VAL A 30 -3.93 -1.14 -11.10
N THR A 31 -4.64 -1.01 -10.00
CA THR A 31 -4.91 0.29 -9.36
C THR A 31 -4.12 0.42 -8.07
N ILE A 32 -3.38 1.51 -7.92
CA ILE A 32 -2.74 1.92 -6.66
C ILE A 32 -3.57 3.08 -6.10
N TYR A 33 -3.89 3.04 -4.80
CA TYR A 33 -4.81 4.02 -4.20
C TYR A 33 -4.30 5.46 -4.36
N LYS A 34 -2.99 5.67 -4.19
CA LYS A 34 -2.30 6.97 -4.31
C LYS A 34 -0.82 6.74 -4.65
N TYR A 35 -0.31 7.32 -5.75
CA TYR A 35 1.06 7.03 -6.24
C TYR A 35 2.23 7.61 -5.42
N ASP A 36 1.98 8.64 -4.62
CA ASP A 36 2.98 9.34 -3.80
C ASP A 36 3.06 8.81 -2.35
N ASP A 37 2.21 7.86 -1.95
CA ASP A 37 2.39 7.13 -0.70
C ASP A 37 3.75 6.39 -0.70
N ASN A 38 4.50 6.55 0.39
CA ASN A 38 5.88 6.09 0.47
C ASN A 38 6.00 4.56 0.32
N PHE A 39 5.09 3.79 0.92
CA PHE A 39 5.13 2.33 0.90
C PHE A 39 4.62 1.80 -0.44
N MET A 40 3.49 2.28 -0.91
CA MET A 40 2.90 1.89 -2.19
C MET A 40 3.75 2.34 -3.38
N SER A 41 4.57 3.38 -3.25
CA SER A 41 5.61 3.74 -4.24
C SER A 41 6.70 2.66 -4.35
N VAL A 42 7.06 1.96 -3.26
CA VAL A 42 7.97 0.80 -3.29
C VAL A 42 7.27 -0.41 -3.88
N VAL A 43 6.06 -0.74 -3.41
CA VAL A 43 5.25 -1.87 -3.91
C VAL A 43 4.99 -1.73 -5.42
N ARG A 44 4.58 -0.55 -5.89
CA ARG A 44 4.34 -0.25 -7.31
C ARG A 44 5.59 -0.50 -8.16
N LYS A 45 6.78 -0.05 -7.71
CA LYS A 45 8.05 -0.26 -8.42
C LYS A 45 8.44 -1.74 -8.47
N ALA A 46 8.12 -2.52 -7.44
CA ALA A 46 8.31 -3.96 -7.45
C ALA A 46 7.37 -4.64 -8.46
N ILE A 47 6.07 -4.34 -8.43
CA ILE A 47 5.09 -4.84 -9.42
C ILE A 47 5.51 -4.49 -10.86
N GLU A 48 5.95 -3.25 -11.11
CA GLU A 48 6.46 -2.81 -12.42
C GLU A 48 7.73 -3.57 -12.85
N LYS A 49 8.60 -3.95 -11.92
CA LYS A 49 9.81 -4.75 -12.18
C LYS A 49 9.43 -6.19 -12.52
N ASP A 50 8.53 -6.79 -11.75
CA ASP A 50 8.10 -8.17 -11.93
C ASP A 50 7.32 -8.33 -13.25
N GLY A 51 6.44 -7.38 -13.58
CA GLY A 51 5.77 -7.33 -14.87
C GLY A 51 6.73 -7.22 -16.06
N LYS A 52 7.81 -6.43 -15.94
CA LYS A 52 8.87 -6.36 -16.98
C LYS A 52 9.66 -7.66 -17.15
N SER A 53 9.63 -8.56 -16.17
CA SER A 53 10.27 -9.88 -16.25
C SER A 53 9.40 -10.95 -16.91
N ALA A 54 8.11 -10.68 -17.12
CA ALA A 54 7.15 -11.58 -17.76
C ALA A 54 6.82 -11.08 -19.18
N PRO A 55 7.47 -11.61 -20.24
CA PRO A 55 7.37 -11.03 -21.60
C PRO A 55 5.95 -11.06 -22.19
N ASP A 56 5.12 -12.01 -21.78
CA ASP A 56 3.74 -12.17 -22.25
C ASP A 56 2.71 -11.33 -21.45
N VAL A 57 3.17 -10.52 -20.49
CA VAL A 57 2.33 -9.71 -19.59
C VAL A 57 2.46 -8.22 -19.87
N GLN A 58 1.31 -7.56 -20.10
CA GLN A 58 1.21 -6.11 -20.12
C GLN A 58 0.48 -5.62 -18.86
N LEU A 59 1.19 -4.89 -18.00
CA LEU A 59 0.59 -4.18 -16.88
C LEU A 59 -0.05 -2.86 -17.35
N LEU A 60 -1.30 -2.64 -16.93
CA LEU A 60 -2.02 -1.38 -17.09
C LEU A 60 -2.17 -0.74 -15.71
N MET A 61 -1.18 0.07 -15.33
CA MET A 61 -1.07 0.70 -14.02
C MET A 61 -1.85 2.02 -13.95
N ASN A 62 -2.61 2.23 -12.88
CA ASN A 62 -3.45 3.41 -12.65
C ASN A 62 -3.25 4.00 -11.26
N ASP A 63 -3.10 5.33 -11.20
CA ASP A 63 -3.11 6.13 -9.97
C ASP A 63 -4.54 6.58 -9.64
N SER A 64 -5.11 6.07 -8.55
CA SER A 64 -6.46 6.43 -8.12
C SER A 64 -6.53 7.77 -7.37
N GLN A 65 -5.40 8.41 -7.05
CA GLN A 65 -5.33 9.76 -6.45
C GLN A 65 -6.13 9.93 -5.16
N ASN A 66 -6.23 8.87 -4.36
CA ASN A 66 -7.01 8.80 -3.14
C ASN A 66 -8.52 9.06 -3.32
N ASP A 67 -9.07 8.79 -4.50
CA ASP A 67 -10.50 8.92 -4.83
C ASP A 67 -11.08 7.58 -5.28
N GLN A 68 -12.05 7.05 -4.52
CA GLN A 68 -12.69 5.77 -4.80
C GLN A 68 -13.61 5.81 -6.03
N SER A 69 -14.20 6.96 -6.36
CA SER A 69 -15.01 7.13 -7.58
C SER A 69 -14.11 7.04 -8.81
N LYS A 70 -12.96 7.73 -8.76
CA LYS A 70 -11.92 7.65 -9.79
C LYS A 70 -11.37 6.23 -9.93
N GLN A 71 -11.19 5.50 -8.83
CA GLN A 71 -10.80 4.09 -8.88
C GLN A 71 -11.86 3.21 -9.55
N ASN A 72 -13.15 3.44 -9.27
CA ASN A 72 -14.25 2.70 -9.88
C ASN A 72 -14.29 2.91 -11.42
N ASP A 73 -14.12 4.15 -11.88
CA ASP A 73 -14.04 4.49 -13.31
C ASP A 73 -12.82 3.85 -13.97
N GLN A 74 -11.67 3.83 -13.28
CA GLN A 74 -10.45 3.17 -13.75
C GLN A 74 -10.67 1.66 -13.92
N ILE A 75 -11.36 1.01 -12.99
CA ILE A 75 -11.69 -0.42 -13.07
C ILE A 75 -12.59 -0.70 -14.27
N ASP A 76 -13.60 0.13 -14.54
CA ASP A 76 -14.45 -0.02 -15.73
C ASP A 76 -13.65 0.12 -17.03
N VAL A 77 -12.71 1.08 -17.10
CA VAL A 77 -11.81 1.25 -18.25
C VAL A 77 -10.85 0.07 -18.40
N LEU A 78 -10.36 -0.52 -17.31
CA LEU A 78 -9.49 -1.70 -17.33
C LEU A 78 -10.26 -2.93 -17.84
N LEU A 79 -11.46 -3.16 -17.33
CA LEU A 79 -12.35 -4.24 -17.77
C LEU A 79 -12.73 -4.07 -19.26
N ALA A 80 -13.10 -2.87 -19.70
CA ALA A 80 -13.36 -2.57 -21.11
C ALA A 80 -12.15 -2.78 -22.05
N LYS A 81 -10.91 -2.71 -21.53
CA LYS A 81 -9.68 -3.05 -22.25
C LYS A 81 -9.37 -4.55 -22.32
N GLY A 82 -10.23 -5.40 -21.73
CA GLY A 82 -10.14 -6.86 -21.78
C GLY A 82 -9.04 -7.44 -20.92
N VAL A 83 -8.75 -6.83 -19.76
CA VAL A 83 -7.78 -7.39 -18.79
C VAL A 83 -8.19 -8.80 -18.35
N LYS A 84 -7.19 -9.66 -18.14
CA LYS A 84 -7.36 -11.06 -17.73
C LYS A 84 -7.35 -11.25 -16.21
N ALA A 85 -6.86 -10.25 -15.48
CA ALA A 85 -6.91 -10.16 -14.03
C ALA A 85 -6.88 -8.69 -13.59
N LEU A 86 -7.38 -8.44 -12.39
CA LEU A 86 -7.27 -7.16 -11.68
C LEU A 86 -6.42 -7.34 -10.42
N ALA A 87 -5.45 -6.45 -10.20
CA ALA A 87 -4.77 -6.29 -8.91
C ALA A 87 -5.18 -4.94 -8.30
N ILE A 88 -5.92 -4.96 -7.20
CA ILE A 88 -6.60 -3.77 -6.67
C ILE A 88 -6.09 -3.43 -5.27
N ASN A 89 -5.37 -2.32 -5.16
CA ASN A 89 -5.15 -1.65 -3.89
C ASN A 89 -6.24 -0.58 -3.71
N LEU A 90 -7.20 -0.87 -2.84
CA LEU A 90 -8.41 -0.07 -2.63
C LEU A 90 -8.08 1.34 -2.11
N VAL A 91 -8.89 2.33 -2.49
CA VAL A 91 -8.93 3.61 -1.76
C VAL A 91 -9.70 3.42 -0.45
N ASP A 92 -10.92 2.90 -0.52
CA ASP A 92 -11.76 2.55 0.63
C ASP A 92 -11.91 1.01 0.75
N PRO A 93 -11.47 0.37 1.85
CA PRO A 93 -11.70 -1.05 2.11
C PRO A 93 -13.17 -1.48 2.00
N ALA A 94 -14.13 -0.61 2.32
CA ALA A 94 -15.56 -0.90 2.24
C ALA A 94 -16.07 -1.01 0.78
N ALA A 95 -15.37 -0.39 -0.18
CA ALA A 95 -15.73 -0.44 -1.60
C ALA A 95 -15.42 -1.79 -2.28
N ALA A 96 -14.78 -2.74 -1.59
CA ALA A 96 -14.42 -4.04 -2.14
C ALA A 96 -15.59 -4.79 -2.79
N GLY A 97 -16.80 -4.70 -2.22
CA GLY A 97 -18.00 -5.32 -2.82
C GLY A 97 -18.34 -4.76 -4.20
N THR A 98 -18.26 -3.43 -4.37
CA THR A 98 -18.47 -2.75 -5.66
C THR A 98 -17.44 -3.20 -6.71
N VAL A 99 -16.18 -3.35 -6.30
CA VAL A 99 -15.11 -3.84 -7.18
C VAL A 99 -15.34 -5.31 -7.57
N ILE A 100 -15.76 -6.15 -6.63
CA ILE A 100 -16.06 -7.57 -6.88
C ILE A 100 -17.20 -7.71 -7.89
N GLU A 101 -18.30 -6.96 -7.74
CA GLU A 101 -19.42 -7.08 -8.70
C GLU A 101 -19.05 -6.61 -10.12
N LYS A 102 -18.21 -5.56 -10.25
CA LYS A 102 -17.64 -5.16 -11.55
C LYS A 102 -16.82 -6.30 -12.18
N ALA A 103 -15.94 -6.93 -11.41
CA ALA A 103 -15.09 -8.04 -11.87
C ALA A 103 -15.90 -9.31 -12.20
N ARG A 104 -16.89 -9.65 -11.35
CA ARG A 104 -17.82 -10.78 -11.51
C ARG A 104 -18.60 -10.67 -12.82
N GLY A 105 -19.08 -9.46 -13.16
CA GLY A 105 -19.82 -9.19 -14.40
C GLY A 105 -19.08 -9.55 -15.70
N GLN A 106 -17.74 -9.64 -15.66
CA GLN A 106 -16.92 -10.10 -16.79
C GLN A 106 -16.13 -11.39 -16.50
N ASN A 107 -16.44 -12.07 -15.39
CA ASN A 107 -15.79 -13.31 -14.95
C ASN A 107 -14.26 -13.18 -14.71
N VAL A 108 -13.79 -11.97 -14.40
CA VAL A 108 -12.36 -11.62 -14.23
C VAL A 108 -11.93 -11.84 -12.78
N PRO A 109 -10.82 -12.56 -12.51
CA PRO A 109 -10.27 -12.70 -11.17
C PRO A 109 -9.73 -11.37 -10.61
N VAL A 110 -9.89 -11.17 -9.31
CA VAL A 110 -9.43 -9.97 -8.60
C VAL A 110 -8.54 -10.35 -7.41
N VAL A 111 -7.35 -9.75 -7.36
CA VAL A 111 -6.40 -9.86 -6.24
C VAL A 111 -6.35 -8.51 -5.54
N PHE A 112 -6.97 -8.41 -4.37
CA PHE A 112 -6.83 -7.24 -3.52
C PHE A 112 -5.47 -7.23 -2.84
N PHE A 113 -4.90 -6.05 -2.59
CA PHE A 113 -3.64 -5.97 -1.83
C PHE A 113 -3.47 -4.71 -0.97
N ASN A 114 -2.71 -4.88 0.11
CA ASN A 114 -2.41 -3.90 1.16
C ASN A 114 -3.63 -3.41 1.99
N LYS A 115 -4.70 -2.91 1.36
CA LYS A 115 -5.95 -2.56 2.07
C LYS A 115 -6.87 -3.79 2.09
N GLU A 116 -7.05 -4.42 3.25
CA GLU A 116 -7.80 -5.67 3.40
C GLU A 116 -9.33 -5.49 3.23
N PRO A 117 -9.98 -6.19 2.29
CA PRO A 117 -11.43 -6.31 2.23
C PRO A 117 -11.99 -7.10 3.41
N SER A 118 -13.22 -6.80 3.85
CA SER A 118 -13.91 -7.68 4.81
C SER A 118 -13.98 -9.13 4.32
N ARG A 119 -13.87 -10.10 5.23
CA ARG A 119 -13.94 -11.53 4.89
C ARG A 119 -15.20 -11.90 4.09
N LYS A 120 -16.35 -11.30 4.45
CA LYS A 120 -17.63 -11.44 3.73
C LYS A 120 -17.55 -10.98 2.27
N ALA A 121 -16.76 -9.95 1.97
CA ALA A 121 -16.54 -9.50 0.59
C ALA A 121 -15.73 -10.55 -0.18
N LEU A 122 -14.60 -11.02 0.37
CA LEU A 122 -13.78 -12.07 -0.26
C LEU A 122 -14.59 -13.36 -0.52
N ASP A 123 -15.35 -13.84 0.47
CA ASP A 123 -16.18 -15.05 0.35
C ASP A 123 -17.36 -14.90 -0.63
N SER A 124 -17.65 -13.69 -1.12
CA SER A 124 -18.73 -13.47 -2.10
C SER A 124 -18.37 -13.87 -3.53
N TYR A 125 -17.09 -14.07 -3.85
CA TYR A 125 -16.64 -14.41 -5.20
C TYR A 125 -15.48 -15.41 -5.18
N ASP A 126 -15.65 -16.52 -5.89
CA ASP A 126 -14.70 -17.64 -6.00
C ASP A 126 -13.34 -17.25 -6.60
N LYS A 127 -13.25 -16.06 -7.21
CA LYS A 127 -12.04 -15.51 -7.80
C LYS A 127 -11.57 -14.20 -7.15
N ALA A 128 -12.04 -13.91 -5.93
CA ALA A 128 -11.51 -12.84 -5.09
C ALA A 128 -10.43 -13.38 -4.14
N TYR A 129 -9.24 -12.78 -4.20
CA TYR A 129 -8.09 -13.11 -3.37
C TYR A 129 -7.60 -11.85 -2.64
N TYR A 130 -6.84 -12.02 -1.56
CA TYR A 130 -6.16 -10.92 -0.87
C TYR A 130 -4.69 -11.27 -0.60
N VAL A 131 -3.81 -10.29 -0.82
CA VAL A 131 -2.38 -10.36 -0.51
C VAL A 131 -2.02 -9.19 0.42
N GLY A 132 -1.64 -9.51 1.65
CA GLY A 132 -1.33 -8.54 2.68
C GLY A 132 -0.48 -9.15 3.79
N THR A 133 -0.69 -8.67 5.02
CA THR A 133 0.05 -9.04 6.23
C THR A 133 -0.90 -9.35 7.37
N ASP A 134 -0.47 -10.10 8.39
CA ASP A 134 -1.13 -10.01 9.69
C ASP A 134 -0.82 -8.64 10.31
N SER A 135 -1.76 -7.70 10.18
CA SER A 135 -1.61 -6.34 10.72
C SER A 135 -1.27 -6.32 12.21
N LYS A 136 -1.75 -7.30 13.00
CA LYS A 136 -1.44 -7.43 14.43
C LYS A 136 0.04 -7.69 14.68
N GLU A 137 0.65 -8.58 13.88
CA GLU A 137 2.06 -8.98 14.03
C GLU A 137 2.97 -7.75 14.03
N SER A 138 2.75 -6.81 13.10
CA SER A 138 3.52 -5.56 13.02
C SER A 138 3.41 -4.68 14.28
N GLY A 139 2.25 -4.66 14.94
CA GLY A 139 2.06 -3.95 16.21
C GLY A 139 2.76 -4.63 17.38
N VAL A 140 2.74 -5.97 17.44
CA VAL A 140 3.47 -6.76 18.45
C VAL A 140 4.98 -6.55 18.31
N ILE A 141 5.52 -6.67 17.09
CA ILE A 141 6.95 -6.45 16.80
C ILE A 141 7.38 -5.02 17.17
N GLN A 142 6.53 -4.01 16.92
CA GLN A 142 6.80 -2.64 17.35
C GLN A 142 6.84 -2.52 18.88
N GLY A 143 5.92 -3.18 19.60
CA GLY A 143 5.90 -3.22 21.06
C GLY A 143 7.10 -3.93 21.67
N ASP A 144 7.51 -5.07 21.10
CA ASP A 144 8.75 -5.79 21.44
C ASP A 144 9.98 -4.88 21.30
N LEU A 145 10.07 -4.15 20.19
CA LEU A 145 11.20 -3.27 19.91
C LEU A 145 11.25 -2.08 20.88
N ILE A 146 10.12 -1.43 21.15
CA ILE A 146 10.04 -0.35 22.15
C ILE A 146 10.42 -0.88 23.54
N ALA A 147 9.88 -2.04 23.95
CA ALA A 147 10.20 -2.65 25.25
C ALA A 147 11.71 -2.91 25.41
N LYS A 148 12.34 -3.50 24.38
CA LYS A 148 13.78 -3.74 24.34
C LYS A 148 14.60 -2.46 24.49
N HIS A 149 14.22 -1.40 23.76
CA HIS A 149 14.95 -0.14 23.81
C HIS A 149 14.73 0.63 25.12
N TRP A 150 13.51 0.64 25.67
CA TRP A 150 13.20 1.21 26.97
C TRP A 150 14.05 0.60 28.10
N GLN A 151 14.10 -0.73 28.17
CA GLN A 151 14.91 -1.45 29.17
C GLN A 151 16.42 -1.13 29.06
N ALA A 152 16.91 -0.86 27.85
CA ALA A 152 18.31 -0.50 27.61
C ALA A 152 18.63 0.98 27.87
N ASN A 153 17.63 1.85 27.98
CA ASN A 153 17.80 3.31 28.07
C ASN A 153 16.99 3.90 29.23
N GLN A 154 17.42 3.63 30.47
CA GLN A 154 16.76 4.16 31.68
C GLN A 154 16.68 5.69 31.74
N GLY A 155 17.46 6.41 30.94
CA GLY A 155 17.36 7.87 30.80
C GLY A 155 16.16 8.36 29.96
N TRP A 156 15.39 7.47 29.33
CA TRP A 156 14.16 7.82 28.62
C TRP A 156 12.96 7.97 29.57
N ASP A 157 13.04 7.43 30.79
CA ASP A 157 12.10 7.70 31.89
C ASP A 157 12.47 9.06 32.50
N LEU A 158 11.89 10.12 31.93
CA LEU A 158 12.23 11.51 32.24
C LEU A 158 11.72 11.90 33.63
N ASN A 159 10.56 11.36 34.03
CA ASN A 159 9.91 11.69 35.30
C ASN A 159 10.21 10.68 36.42
N LYS A 160 10.73 9.49 36.09
CA LYS A 160 11.11 8.38 36.99
C LYS A 160 9.92 7.69 37.65
N ASP A 161 8.78 7.61 36.97
CA ASP A 161 7.57 6.92 37.45
C ASP A 161 7.44 5.47 36.94
N GLY A 162 8.36 5.02 36.07
CA GLY A 162 8.41 3.66 35.53
C GLY A 162 7.38 3.35 34.44
N LYS A 163 6.67 4.36 33.93
CA LYS A 163 5.78 4.26 32.77
C LYS A 163 6.44 4.88 31.55
N ILE A 164 5.86 4.61 30.37
CA ILE A 164 6.17 5.35 29.15
C ILE A 164 5.07 6.40 28.92
N GLN A 165 5.39 7.68 29.03
CA GLN A 165 4.52 8.75 28.53
C GLN A 165 4.72 8.94 27.02
N TYR A 166 3.74 8.51 26.23
CA TYR A 166 3.82 8.48 24.76
C TYR A 166 2.82 9.39 24.05
N VAL A 167 3.17 9.77 22.83
CA VAL A 167 2.23 10.29 21.82
C VAL A 167 2.19 9.35 20.63
N LEU A 168 1.01 9.24 19.98
CA LEU A 168 0.80 8.28 18.89
C LEU A 168 0.27 8.94 17.62
N LEU A 169 1.07 8.87 16.55
CA LEU A 169 0.71 9.25 15.18
C LEU A 169 0.02 8.07 14.49
N LYS A 170 -1.31 8.14 14.43
CA LYS A 170 -2.16 7.10 13.85
C LYS A 170 -2.23 7.24 12.33
N GLY A 171 -2.31 6.11 11.63
CA GLY A 171 -2.65 6.06 10.21
C GLY A 171 -4.09 6.49 9.91
N GLU A 172 -4.55 6.19 8.70
CA GLU A 172 -5.95 6.38 8.28
C GLU A 172 -6.94 5.64 9.20
N PRO A 173 -7.94 6.32 9.78
CA PRO A 173 -8.97 5.69 10.62
C PRO A 173 -9.75 4.61 9.86
N GLY A 174 -9.95 3.45 10.48
CA GLY A 174 -10.63 2.31 9.86
C GLY A 174 -9.74 1.47 8.94
N HIS A 175 -8.52 1.90 8.62
CA HIS A 175 -7.55 1.04 7.93
C HIS A 175 -7.06 -0.07 8.88
N PRO A 176 -7.13 -1.37 8.50
CA PRO A 176 -6.77 -2.48 9.39
C PRO A 176 -5.40 -2.35 10.05
N ASP A 177 -4.36 -1.98 9.29
CA ASP A 177 -3.02 -1.67 9.84
C ASP A 177 -2.99 -0.55 10.89
N ALA A 178 -3.76 0.53 10.72
CA ALA A 178 -3.76 1.65 11.66
C ALA A 178 -4.40 1.23 12.99
N GLU A 179 -5.53 0.54 12.93
CA GLU A 179 -6.24 0.02 14.10
C GLU A 179 -5.41 -1.04 14.82
N ALA A 180 -4.83 -1.99 14.07
CA ALA A 180 -4.01 -3.06 14.62
C ALA A 180 -2.70 -2.55 15.24
N ARG A 181 -1.89 -1.76 14.51
CA ARG A 181 -0.61 -1.26 15.05
C ARG A 181 -0.82 -0.42 16.31
N THR A 182 -1.80 0.49 16.28
CA THR A 182 -2.17 1.32 17.44
C THR A 182 -2.60 0.48 18.65
N THR A 183 -3.43 -0.54 18.44
CA THR A 183 -3.92 -1.39 19.54
C THR A 183 -2.83 -2.29 20.09
N TYR A 184 -2.08 -2.97 19.22
CA TYR A 184 -1.17 -4.04 19.61
C TYR A 184 0.17 -3.54 20.12
N VAL A 185 0.68 -2.38 19.69
CA VAL A 185 1.91 -1.80 20.27
C VAL A 185 1.74 -1.50 21.76
N VAL A 186 0.63 -0.88 22.13
CA VAL A 186 0.29 -0.55 23.53
C VAL A 186 -0.05 -1.81 24.31
N LYS A 187 -0.82 -2.74 23.72
CA LYS A 187 -1.18 -4.00 24.37
C LYS A 187 0.05 -4.86 24.68
N GLU A 188 1.02 -4.93 23.78
CA GLU A 188 2.23 -5.72 23.97
C GLU A 188 3.13 -5.13 25.06
N LEU A 189 3.32 -3.81 25.09
CA LEU A 189 4.05 -3.12 26.16
C LEU A 189 3.46 -3.44 27.55
N ASN A 190 2.13 -3.27 27.69
CA ASN A 190 1.44 -3.56 28.94
C ASN A 190 1.45 -5.06 29.29
N ALA A 191 1.40 -5.97 28.30
CA ALA A 191 1.52 -7.41 28.52
C ALA A 191 2.91 -7.82 29.05
N LYS A 192 3.96 -7.06 28.73
CA LYS A 192 5.31 -7.21 29.31
C LYS A 192 5.49 -6.50 30.66
N GLY A 193 4.42 -5.91 31.23
CA GLY A 193 4.46 -5.17 32.49
C GLY A 193 5.01 -3.75 32.39
N ILE A 194 5.25 -3.24 31.17
CA ILE A 194 5.63 -1.84 30.95
C ILE A 194 4.35 -1.02 30.87
N GLN A 195 4.09 -0.22 31.91
CA GLN A 195 2.93 0.67 31.94
C GLN A 195 3.08 1.82 30.93
N THR A 196 1.97 2.27 30.37
CA THR A 196 1.97 3.32 29.32
C THR A 196 0.91 4.38 29.61
N GLU A 197 1.26 5.65 29.45
CA GLU A 197 0.33 6.78 29.55
C GLU A 197 0.24 7.52 28.19
N GLN A 198 -0.96 7.64 27.64
CA GLN A 198 -1.20 8.30 26.36
C GLN A 198 -1.38 9.81 26.56
N LEU A 199 -0.37 10.60 26.23
CA LEU A 199 -0.44 12.07 26.30
C LEU A 199 -1.20 12.69 25.14
N ALA A 200 -1.13 12.07 23.96
CA ALA A 200 -1.88 12.46 22.76
C ALA A 200 -1.98 11.28 21.77
N LEU A 201 -3.08 11.25 21.01
CA LEU A 201 -3.25 10.39 19.86
C LEU A 201 -4.06 11.17 18.82
N ASP A 202 -3.55 11.25 17.60
CA ASP A 202 -4.27 11.84 16.47
C ASP A 202 -3.84 11.17 15.16
N THR A 203 -4.66 11.26 14.12
CA THR A 203 -4.30 10.75 12.80
C THR A 203 -3.45 11.77 12.03
N ALA A 204 -2.46 11.27 11.32
CA ALA A 204 -1.71 11.99 10.30
C ALA A 204 -1.85 11.34 8.91
N MET A 205 -2.86 10.47 8.72
CA MET A 205 -3.24 9.90 7.41
C MET A 205 -2.07 9.28 6.61
N TRP A 206 -1.13 8.64 7.31
CA TRP A 206 0.10 8.06 6.76
C TRP A 206 1.13 9.06 6.22
N ASP A 207 0.86 10.37 6.29
CA ASP A 207 1.58 11.44 5.62
C ASP A 207 2.66 12.10 6.50
N THR A 208 3.76 12.50 5.85
CA THR A 208 4.93 13.10 6.55
C THR A 208 4.67 14.53 7.01
N ALA A 209 3.96 15.34 6.21
CA ALA A 209 3.72 16.75 6.52
C ALA A 209 2.64 16.90 7.60
N GLN A 210 1.55 16.15 7.50
CA GLN A 210 0.53 16.10 8.56
C GLN A 210 1.13 15.61 9.88
N ALA A 211 2.00 14.60 9.87
CA ALA A 211 2.67 14.13 11.08
C ALA A 211 3.58 15.19 11.71
N LYS A 212 4.26 15.98 10.87
CA LYS A 212 5.03 17.14 11.32
C LYS A 212 4.14 18.17 12.03
N ASP A 213 3.03 18.56 11.42
CA ASP A 213 2.12 19.57 11.97
C ASP A 213 1.51 19.11 13.33
N LYS A 214 1.16 17.82 13.45
CA LYS A 214 0.72 17.23 14.73
C LYS A 214 1.82 17.25 15.79
N MET A 215 3.05 16.86 15.42
CA MET A 215 4.17 16.83 16.37
C MET A 215 4.57 18.24 16.82
N ASP A 216 4.65 19.22 15.91
CA ASP A 216 4.93 20.62 16.23
C ASP A 216 3.87 21.19 17.19
N ALA A 217 2.59 20.85 16.99
CA ALA A 217 1.51 21.25 17.89
C ALA A 217 1.62 20.62 19.28
N TRP A 218 2.01 19.34 19.39
CA TRP A 218 2.24 18.67 20.67
C TRP A 218 3.47 19.21 21.42
N LEU A 219 4.57 19.51 20.70
CA LEU A 219 5.77 20.15 21.23
C LEU A 219 5.56 21.62 21.62
N SER A 220 4.54 22.27 21.07
CA SER A 220 4.11 23.62 21.48
C SER A 220 3.08 23.59 22.63
N GLY A 221 2.62 22.40 23.03
CA GLY A 221 1.53 22.20 23.99
C GLY A 221 1.99 21.97 25.43
N PRO A 222 1.05 21.94 26.40
CA PRO A 222 1.35 21.78 27.83
C PRO A 222 1.93 20.40 28.21
N ASN A 223 1.91 19.44 27.29
CA ASN A 223 2.48 18.11 27.46
C ASN A 223 3.87 17.95 26.84
N ALA A 224 4.43 18.97 26.15
CA ALA A 224 5.70 18.87 25.42
C ALA A 224 6.84 18.25 26.26
N ASN A 225 7.08 18.79 27.47
CA ASN A 225 8.13 18.34 28.39
C ASN A 225 7.80 17.02 29.11
N LYS A 226 6.71 16.34 28.74
CA LYS A 226 6.32 15.02 29.27
C LYS A 226 6.44 13.92 28.22
N ILE A 227 6.69 14.24 26.95
CA ILE A 227 6.75 13.25 25.88
C ILE A 227 8.09 12.53 25.96
N GLU A 228 8.05 11.22 26.20
CA GLU A 228 9.24 10.36 26.28
C GLU A 228 9.40 9.54 25.01
N VAL A 229 8.28 9.05 24.45
CA VAL A 229 8.27 8.20 23.25
C VAL A 229 7.24 8.68 22.23
N VAL A 230 7.68 8.82 20.97
CA VAL A 230 6.81 9.07 19.81
C VAL A 230 6.59 7.77 19.05
N ILE A 231 5.37 7.24 19.08
CA ILE A 231 4.97 6.03 18.34
C ILE A 231 4.27 6.46 17.05
N ALA A 232 4.58 5.82 15.93
CA ALA A 232 3.92 6.06 14.65
C ALA A 232 3.56 4.74 13.97
N ASN A 233 2.41 4.67 13.29
CA ASN A 233 2.01 3.44 12.59
C ASN A 233 2.75 3.18 11.26
N ASN A 234 3.50 4.16 10.72
CA ASN A 234 4.40 3.98 9.57
C ASN A 234 5.63 4.90 9.65
N ASP A 235 6.60 4.65 8.77
CA ASP A 235 7.86 5.39 8.73
C ASP A 235 7.72 6.81 8.17
N ALA A 236 6.76 7.08 7.28
CA ALA A 236 6.54 8.41 6.72
C ALA A 236 6.10 9.40 7.81
N MET A 237 5.12 9.03 8.63
CA MET A 237 4.73 9.80 9.81
C MET A 237 5.88 9.87 10.83
N ALA A 238 6.65 8.78 11.00
CA ALA A 238 7.82 8.79 11.86
C ALA A 238 8.92 9.75 11.38
N MET A 239 9.13 9.93 10.07
CA MET A 239 10.05 10.92 9.49
C MET A 239 9.54 12.37 9.60
N GLY A 240 8.23 12.56 9.85
CA GLY A 240 7.63 13.88 10.06
C GLY A 240 8.13 14.62 11.30
N ARG A 241 8.80 13.93 12.24
CA ARG A 241 9.42 14.59 13.41
C ARG A 241 10.53 15.53 12.95
N GLY A 242 10.23 16.83 13.01
CA GLY A 242 11.19 17.89 12.68
C GLY A 242 12.39 17.90 13.63
N ARG A 243 13.47 18.56 13.20
CA ARG A 243 14.77 18.64 13.89
C ARG A 243 14.75 19.02 15.38
N GLY A 244 13.65 19.56 15.90
CA GLY A 244 13.51 19.88 17.33
C GLY A 244 13.67 18.65 18.26
N ALA A 245 13.38 17.44 17.77
CA ALA A 245 13.55 16.20 18.54
C ALA A 245 15.00 15.66 18.55
N GLU A 246 15.94 16.24 17.79
CA GLU A 246 17.37 15.91 17.86
C GLU A 246 18.13 16.79 18.88
N SER A 247 17.43 17.70 19.56
CA SER A 247 18.01 18.79 20.36
C SER A 247 17.39 18.96 21.76
N ALA A 248 16.77 17.91 22.29
CA ALA A 248 16.24 17.82 23.65
C ALA A 248 16.92 16.69 24.41
#